data_AF-A0A7K2CV87-F1
#
_entry.id   AF-A0A7K2CV87-F1
#
_cell.length_a   1.000
_cell.length_b   1.000
_cell.length_c   1.000
_cell.angle_alpha   90.00
_cell.angle_beta   90.00
_cell.angle_gamma   90.00
#
_symmetry.space_group_name_H-M   'P 1'
#
loop_
_entity.id
_entity.type
_entity.pdbx_description
1 polymer ?
#
loop_
_entity_poly.entity_id
_entity_poly.type
_entity_poly.pdbx_seq_one_letter_code
_entity_poly.pdbx_strand_id
1 'polypeptide(L)'
;MNPPEAADVWVGLSESTLPLDQVLSWVGRPDCGGVVLFSGTARDHSEGRPGVTVLEYEAYEEQVGPRLEALVDEARVRWPDLGRVALLHRVGRVEISESAV
;
A
#
# COMPACT_ATOMS: atom_id res chain seq x y z
N MET A 1 3.23 10.78 -4.21
CA MET A 1 2.84 11.01 -2.80
C MET A 1 4.08 11.13 -1.95
N ASN A 2 4.07 11.98 -0.92
CA ASN A 2 5.23 12.15 -0.03
C ASN A 2 4.97 11.43 1.30
N PRO A 3 6.02 10.90 1.95
CA PRO A 3 5.90 10.33 3.27
C PRO A 3 5.53 11.40 4.30
N PRO A 4 4.84 11.05 5.39
CA PRO A 4 4.60 11.95 6.50
C PRO A 4 5.91 12.23 7.25
N GLU A 5 6.08 13.48 7.70
CA GLU A 5 7.32 13.94 8.35
C GLU A 5 7.44 13.51 9.81
N ALA A 6 6.32 13.43 10.54
CA ALA A 6 6.30 13.21 12.00
C ALA A 6 5.40 12.04 12.44
N ALA A 7 4.94 11.20 11.51
CA ALA A 7 4.10 10.04 11.82
C ALA A 7 4.85 8.73 11.57
N ASP A 8 4.48 7.68 12.30
CA ASP A 8 4.96 6.31 12.05
C ASP A 8 4.02 5.50 11.16
N VAL A 9 2.99 6.14 10.61
CA VAL A 9 1.96 5.54 9.76
C VAL A 9 1.82 6.37 8.49
N TRP A 10 1.98 5.72 7.33
CA TRP A 10 1.79 6.33 6.02
C TRP A 10 0.67 5.60 5.28
N VAL A 11 -0.52 6.19 5.26
CA VAL A 11 -1.65 5.65 4.50
C VAL A 11 -2.01 6.59 3.35
N GLY A 12 -2.52 6.06 2.24
CA GLY A 12 -3.04 6.94 1.19
C GLY A 12 -3.43 6.26 -0.11
N LEU A 13 -4.13 7.05 -0.93
CA LEU A 13 -4.44 6.73 -2.31
C LEU A 13 -3.52 7.48 -3.27
N SER A 14 -3.30 6.91 -4.43
CA SER A 14 -2.56 7.53 -5.53
C SER A 14 -3.18 7.16 -6.86
N GLU A 15 -3.29 8.11 -7.80
CA GLU A 15 -3.62 7.79 -9.20
C GLU A 15 -2.37 7.40 -10.01
N SER A 16 -1.18 7.69 -9.47
CA SER A 16 0.11 7.41 -10.08
C SER A 16 0.75 6.14 -9.53
N THR A 17 1.79 5.64 -10.21
CA THR A 17 2.63 4.52 -9.76
C THR A 17 3.07 4.69 -8.30
N LEU A 18 2.94 3.61 -7.52
CA LEU A 18 3.28 3.62 -6.11
C LEU A 18 4.81 3.72 -5.92
N PRO A 19 5.31 4.58 -5.01
CA PRO A 19 6.74 4.85 -4.87
C PRO A 19 7.41 3.81 -3.95
N LEU A 20 7.50 2.55 -4.40
CA LEU A 20 7.95 1.42 -3.57
C LEU A 20 9.31 1.65 -2.90
N ASP A 21 10.30 2.17 -3.62
CA ASP A 21 11.63 2.44 -3.06
C ASP A 21 11.59 3.50 -1.94
N GLN A 22 10.76 4.53 -2.11
CA GLN A 22 10.56 5.56 -1.10
C GLN A 22 9.87 4.99 0.14
N VAL A 23 8.88 4.11 -0.06
CA VAL A 23 8.20 3.39 1.03
C VAL A 23 9.19 2.54 1.80
N LEU A 24 9.96 1.69 1.10
CA LEU A 24 10.98 0.82 1.71
C LEU A 24 12.02 1.61 2.51
N SER A 25 12.48 2.73 1.96
CA SER A 25 13.40 3.62 2.67
C SER A 25 12.77 4.26 3.90
N TRP A 26 11.50 4.65 3.83
CA TRP A 26 10.82 5.36 4.92
C TRP A 26 10.44 4.43 6.08
N VAL A 27 10.00 3.19 5.80
CA VAL A 27 9.66 2.21 6.85
C VAL A 27 10.90 1.69 7.58
N GLY A 28 12.07 1.76 6.95
CA GLY A 28 13.34 1.37 7.55
C GLY A 28 13.66 2.20 8.80
N ARG A 29 13.99 1.52 9.90
CA ARG A 29 14.39 2.15 11.17
C ARG A 29 15.59 1.44 11.79
N PRO A 30 16.49 2.15 12.51
CA PRO A 30 17.64 1.53 13.17
C PRO A 30 17.29 0.48 14.24
N ASP A 31 16.10 0.58 14.84
CA ASP A 31 15.58 -0.35 15.85
C ASP A 31 14.81 -1.55 15.25
N CYS A 32 14.66 -1.61 13.93
CA CYS A 32 14.01 -2.72 13.23
C CYS A 32 15.03 -3.53 12.42
N GLY A 33 15.13 -4.84 12.69
CA GLY A 33 16.08 -5.73 12.00
C GLY A 33 15.65 -6.19 10.60
N GLY A 34 14.43 -5.88 10.16
CA GLY A 34 13.91 -6.29 8.87
C GLY A 34 12.64 -5.56 8.47
N VAL A 35 12.34 -5.58 7.18
CA VAL A 35 11.15 -5.00 6.55
C VAL A 35 10.46 -6.10 5.74
N VAL A 36 9.13 -6.19 5.85
CA VAL A 36 8.31 -7.07 5.01
C VAL A 36 7.51 -6.19 4.07
N LEU A 37 7.57 -6.50 2.78
CA LEU A 37 6.79 -5.83 1.73
C LEU A 37 5.83 -6.83 1.09
N PHE A 38 4.57 -6.44 1.02
CA PHE A 38 3.62 -7.00 0.07
C PHE A 38 3.41 -6.00 -1.04
N SER A 39 3.49 -6.45 -2.30
CA SER A 39 3.04 -5.64 -3.44
C SER A 39 2.15 -6.48 -4.34
N GLY A 40 0.92 -6.00 -4.52
CA GLY A 40 -0.09 -6.66 -5.33
C GLY A 40 -0.07 -6.09 -6.74
N THR A 41 0.35 -6.88 -7.72
CA THR A 41 0.47 -6.42 -9.11
C THR A 41 -0.68 -6.91 -9.98
N ALA A 42 -1.05 -6.11 -10.98
CA ALA A 42 -2.05 -6.50 -11.97
C ALA A 42 -1.53 -7.67 -12.82
N ARG A 43 -2.31 -8.75 -12.91
CA ARG A 43 -1.99 -9.93 -13.74
C ARG A 43 -2.78 -9.90 -15.04
N ASP A 44 -2.25 -10.54 -16.07
CA ASP A 44 -2.86 -10.64 -17.40
C ASP A 44 -4.05 -11.62 -17.48
N HIS A 45 -4.53 -12.13 -16.35
CA HIS A 45 -5.66 -13.05 -16.27
C HIS A 45 -6.36 -13.01 -14.91
N SER A 46 -7.65 -13.35 -14.92
CA SER A 46 -8.43 -13.72 -13.74
C SER A 46 -9.17 -15.03 -13.98
N GLU A 47 -9.81 -15.57 -12.94
CA GLU A 47 -10.61 -16.79 -13.06
C GLU A 47 -11.66 -16.65 -14.17
N GLY A 48 -11.66 -17.58 -15.13
CA GLY A 48 -12.54 -17.55 -16.30
C GLY A 48 -12.28 -16.43 -17.31
N ARG A 49 -11.23 -15.61 -17.14
CA ARG A 49 -10.96 -14.44 -17.99
C ARG A 49 -9.47 -14.30 -18.30
N PRO A 50 -8.96 -14.96 -19.35
CA PRO A 50 -7.62 -14.70 -19.86
C PRO A 50 -7.57 -13.36 -20.63
N GLY A 51 -6.37 -12.81 -20.83
CA GLY A 51 -6.17 -11.63 -21.67
C GLY A 51 -6.61 -10.31 -21.04
N VAL A 52 -6.51 -10.20 -19.71
CA VAL A 52 -6.67 -8.91 -19.02
C VAL A 52 -5.52 -8.00 -19.43
N THR A 53 -5.84 -6.78 -19.86
CA THR A 53 -4.84 -5.79 -20.30
C THR A 53 -4.65 -4.66 -19.30
N VAL A 54 -5.58 -4.49 -18.38
CA VAL A 54 -5.60 -3.39 -17.41
C VAL A 54 -6.57 -3.70 -16.27
N LEU A 55 -6.30 -3.14 -15.09
CA LEU A 55 -7.26 -3.02 -13.99
C LEU A 55 -7.63 -1.55 -13.77
N GLU A 56 -8.87 -1.30 -13.38
CA GLU A 56 -9.35 0.02 -12.98
C GLU A 56 -9.91 -0.07 -11.57
N TYR A 57 -9.33 0.71 -10.65
CA TYR A 57 -9.67 0.69 -9.23
C TYR A 57 -10.40 1.97 -8.85
N GLU A 58 -11.52 1.83 -8.15
CA GLU A 58 -12.27 2.94 -7.57
C GLU A 58 -12.27 2.80 -6.05
N ALA A 59 -12.38 3.93 -5.36
CA ALA A 59 -12.47 3.96 -3.90
C ALA A 59 -13.41 5.06 -3.43
N TYR A 60 -14.08 4.81 -2.29
CA TYR A 60 -14.69 5.90 -1.53
C TYR A 60 -13.61 6.59 -0.70
N GLU A 61 -12.96 7.59 -1.29
CA GLU A 61 -11.71 8.18 -0.78
C GLU A 61 -11.79 8.62 0.68
N GLU A 62 -12.89 9.25 1.08
CA GLU A 62 -13.11 9.74 2.45
C GLU A 62 -13.07 8.62 3.51
N GLN A 63 -13.35 7.38 3.11
CA GLN A 63 -13.36 6.23 4.01
C GLN A 63 -12.05 5.44 3.97
N VAL A 64 -11.20 5.61 2.95
CA VAL A 64 -9.98 4.81 2.84
C VAL A 64 -9.01 5.12 3.97
N GLY A 65 -8.71 6.40 4.22
CA GLY A 65 -7.80 6.81 5.29
C GLY A 65 -8.18 6.21 6.65
N PRO A 66 -9.41 6.47 7.16
CA PRO A 66 -9.86 5.94 8.45
C PRO A 66 -9.84 4.41 8.52
N ARG A 67 -10.15 3.71 7.42
CA ARG A 67 -10.15 2.24 7.40
C ARG A 67 -8.73 1.66 7.42
N LEU A 68 -7.81 2.27 6.69
CA LEU A 68 -6.41 1.84 6.69
C LEU A 68 -5.75 2.12 8.05
N GLU A 69 -6.03 3.27 8.67
CA GLU A 69 -5.55 3.57 10.03
C GLU A 69 -6.04 2.55 11.05
N ALA A 70 -7.33 2.19 11.00
CA ALA A 70 -7.89 1.17 11.89
C ALA A 70 -7.19 -0.20 11.73
N LEU A 71 -6.81 -0.60 10.52
CA LEU A 71 -6.03 -1.82 10.29
C LEU A 71 -4.64 -1.74 10.93
N VAL A 72 -3.99 -0.58 10.91
CA VAL A 72 -2.69 -0.37 11.58
C VAL A 72 -2.85 -0.46 13.09
N ASP A 73 -3.90 0.14 13.65
CA ASP A 73 -4.20 0.06 15.08
C ASP A 73 -4.44 -1.39 15.52
N GLU A 74 -5.26 -2.13 14.78
CA GLU A 74 -5.49 -3.56 15.03
C GLU A 74 -4.20 -4.39 14.93
N ALA A 75 -3.35 -4.09 13.94
CA ALA A 75 -2.06 -4.76 13.80
C ALA A 75 -1.15 -4.47 15.00
N ARG A 76 -1.12 -3.24 15.50
CA ARG A 76 -0.31 -2.86 16.67
C ARG A 76 -0.81 -3.48 17.97
N VAL A 77 -2.12 -3.71 18.10
CA VAL A 77 -2.66 -4.49 19.23
C VAL A 77 -2.12 -5.93 19.19
N ARG A 78 -2.05 -6.54 18.00
CA ARG A 78 -1.57 -7.90 17.83
C ARG A 78 -0.04 -8.03 17.89
N TRP A 79 0.67 -7.01 17.41
CA TRP A 79 2.13 -6.94 17.36
C TRP A 79 2.61 -5.59 17.92
N PRO A 80 2.81 -5.50 19.26
CA PRO A 80 3.16 -4.24 19.91
C PRO A 80 4.50 -3.63 19.46
N ASP A 81 5.43 -4.47 19.03
CA ASP A 81 6.76 -4.06 18.54
C ASP A 81 6.77 -3.69 17.04
N LEU A 82 5.60 -3.62 16.40
CA LEU A 82 5.47 -3.22 15.00
C LEU A 82 5.93 -1.77 14.83
N GLY A 83 6.97 -1.57 14.01
CA GLY A 83 7.56 -0.27 13.72
C GLY A 83 6.69 0.62 12.82
N ARG A 84 7.33 1.22 11.80
CA ARG A 84 6.61 2.03 10.80
C ARG A 84 5.78 1.14 9.89
N VAL A 85 4.60 1.63 9.52
CA VAL A 85 3.68 0.94 8.61
C VAL A 85 3.30 1.88 7.47
N ALA A 86 3.35 1.36 6.24
CA ALA A 86 2.83 2.04 5.07
C ALA A 86 1.75 1.17 4.40
N LEU A 87 0.57 1.75 4.14
CA LEU A 87 -0.53 1.10 3.43
C LEU A 87 -0.99 2.02 2.30
N LEU A 88 -0.54 1.74 1.08
CA LEU A 88 -0.80 2.58 -0.08
C LEU A 88 -1.63 1.80 -1.08
N HIS A 89 -2.59 2.46 -1.73
CA HIS A 89 -3.38 1.84 -2.79
C HIS A 89 -3.46 2.76 -4.00
N ARG A 90 -3.26 2.19 -5.20
CA ARG A 90 -3.45 2.90 -6.45
C ARG A 90 -4.91 2.84 -6.88
N VAL A 91 -5.48 3.98 -7.25
CA VAL A 91 -6.80 4.10 -7.87
C VAL A 91 -6.64 4.52 -9.34
N GLY A 92 -7.72 4.42 -10.10
CA GLY A 92 -7.71 4.59 -11.54
C GLY A 92 -7.03 3.41 -12.24
N ARG A 93 -6.37 3.72 -13.36
CA ARG A 93 -5.84 2.74 -14.30
C ARG A 93 -4.51 2.14 -13.82
N VAL A 94 -4.41 0.82 -13.80
CA VAL A 94 -3.21 0.04 -13.43
C VAL A 94 -2.87 -0.94 -14.55
N GLU A 95 -1.71 -0.75 -15.18
CA GLU A 95 -1.25 -1.63 -16.26
C GLU A 95 -0.75 -2.97 -15.72
N ILE A 96 -0.70 -4.00 -16.58
CA ILE A 96 -0.18 -5.32 -16.20
C ILE A 96 1.24 -5.20 -15.65
N SER A 97 1.50 -5.93 -14.56
CA SER A 97 2.73 -5.93 -13.76
C SER A 97 2.96 -4.68 -12.90
N GLU A 98 2.11 -3.66 -12.98
CA GLU A 98 2.19 -2.52 -12.06
C GLU A 98 1.53 -2.83 -10.71
N SER A 99 2.08 -2.25 -9.65
CA SER A 99 1.56 -2.37 -8.28
C SER A 99 0.28 -1.57 -8.12
N ALA A 100 -0.78 -2.28 -7.71
CA ALA A 100 -2.03 -1.70 -7.22
C ALA A 100 -1.96 -1.42 -5.70
N VAL A 101 -1.16 -2.18 -4.97
CA VAL A 101 -0.85 -2.02 -3.54
C VAL A 101 0.61 -2.34 -3.25
#